data_AF-A0A950B8K3-F1
#
_entry.id   AF-A0A950B8K3-F1
#
_cell.length_a   1.000
_cell.length_b   1.000
_cell.length_c   1.000
_cell.angle_alpha   90.00
_cell.angle_beta   90.00
_cell.angle_gamma   90.00
#
_symmetry.space_group_name_H-M   'P 1'
#
loop_
_entity.id
_entity.type
_entity.pdbx_description
1 polymer ?
#
loop_
_entity_poly.entity_id
_entity_poly.type
_entity_poly.pdbx_seq_one_letter_code
_entity_poly.pdbx_strand_id
1 'polypeptide(L)'
;MIPAMPGAAAVGLLLLWLAALVAAGLLLWWGWRLWQARRGQPRPPLRIWQWLLAVLLSILPISTLLGLAQMAWNDHRQEQQLTEQERLTHLTLAQPVVWGDITLPAGSHIQRDMPEGGAERADGLPDLRGLQEVRFPHPVPLGEIWVNALSVYNQVLLELAEPYGFTAPSQQTIRCAAGNMVQLAASEQPRSFDATVFPKRLNGLVLADWVFDACFITSPISVRHWQDGRLIWAAEPIYESAESERSGAQ
;
A
#
# COMPACT_ATOMS: atom_id res chain seq x y z
N MET A 1 3.08 -3.48 -13.01
CA MET A 1 4.20 -2.54 -13.25
C MET A 1 4.75 -2.81 -14.64
N ILE A 2 4.44 -1.96 -15.62
CA ILE A 2 5.07 -2.04 -16.94
C ILE A 2 6.53 -1.63 -16.72
N PRO A 3 7.53 -2.43 -17.13
CA PRO A 3 8.92 -2.05 -16.96
C PRO A 3 9.13 -0.73 -17.67
N ALA A 4 9.56 0.28 -16.92
CA ALA A 4 9.99 1.55 -17.49
C ALA A 4 11.16 1.24 -18.43
N MET A 5 10.88 1.14 -19.73
CA MET A 5 11.95 1.03 -20.71
C MET A 5 12.80 2.30 -20.58
N PRO A 6 14.09 2.20 -20.25
CA PRO A 6 14.93 3.37 -19.98
C PRO A 6 14.98 4.36 -21.16
N GLY A 7 14.68 3.90 -22.38
CA GLY A 7 14.56 4.74 -23.57
C GLY A 7 13.36 5.70 -23.56
N ALA A 8 12.22 5.33 -22.96
CA ALA A 8 11.01 6.17 -23.00
C ALA A 8 11.16 7.44 -22.16
N ALA A 9 11.79 7.32 -20.97
CA ALA A 9 12.07 8.47 -20.12
C ALA A 9 13.11 9.42 -20.75
N ALA A 10 14.15 8.86 -21.38
CA ALA A 10 15.17 9.65 -22.06
C ALA A 10 14.62 10.41 -23.28
N VAL A 11 13.74 9.79 -24.07
CA VAL A 11 13.07 10.42 -25.20
C VAL A 11 12.13 11.55 -24.74
N GLY A 12 11.37 11.34 -23.66
CA GLY A 12 10.51 12.37 -23.08
C GLY A 12 11.29 13.60 -22.61
N LEU A 13 12.42 13.39 -21.92
CA LEU A 13 13.29 14.48 -21.47
C LEU A 13 13.87 15.27 -22.65
N LEU A 14 14.34 14.58 -23.69
CA LEU A 14 14.91 15.21 -24.88
C LEU A 14 13.85 16.04 -25.65
N LEU A 15 12.63 15.53 -25.78
CA LEU A 15 11.51 16.27 -26.36
C LEU A 15 11.16 17.53 -25.55
N LEU A 16 11.22 17.44 -24.22
CA LEU A 16 10.97 18.58 -23.33
C LEU A 16 12.03 19.68 -23.50
N TRP A 17 13.31 19.30 -23.61
CA TRP A 17 14.39 20.25 -23.93
C TRP A 17 14.23 20.89 -25.31
N LEU A 18 13.89 20.10 -26.34
CA LEU A 18 13.64 20.62 -27.69
C LEU A 18 12.46 21.60 -27.69
N ALA A 19 11.36 21.25 -27.03
CA ALA A 19 10.20 22.12 -26.88
C ALA A 19 10.57 23.43 -26.16
N ALA A 20 11.36 23.37 -25.09
CA ALA A 20 11.82 24.55 -24.35
C ALA A 20 12.72 25.46 -25.22
N LEU A 21 13.65 24.88 -25.99
CA LEU A 21 14.51 25.64 -26.91
C LEU A 21 13.71 26.32 -28.01
N VAL A 22 12.77 25.60 -28.62
CA VAL A 22 11.87 26.14 -29.65
C VAL A 22 11.00 27.25 -29.07
N ALA A 23 10.43 27.07 -27.88
CA ALA A 23 9.65 28.09 -27.19
C ALA A 23 10.47 29.35 -26.89
N ALA A 24 11.68 29.20 -26.35
CA ALA A 24 12.57 30.32 -26.06
C ALA A 24 12.96 31.08 -27.35
N GLY A 25 13.30 30.36 -28.41
CA GLY A 25 13.61 30.94 -29.72
C GLY A 25 12.42 31.73 -30.29
N LEU A 26 11.22 31.16 -30.24
CA LEU A 26 9.99 31.83 -30.69
C LEU A 26 9.68 33.07 -29.82
N LEU A 27 9.80 32.99 -28.50
CA LEU A 27 9.55 34.12 -27.59
C LEU A 27 10.53 35.27 -27.80
N LEU A 28 11.83 34.97 -27.95
CA LEU A 28 12.86 35.98 -28.25
C LEU A 28 12.60 36.64 -29.61
N TRP A 29 12.27 35.84 -30.62
CA TRP A 29 11.99 36.35 -31.97
C TRP A 29 10.73 37.23 -32.02
N TRP A 30 9.62 36.77 -31.44
CA TRP A 30 8.39 37.55 -31.33
C TRP A 30 8.56 38.78 -30.46
N GLY A 31 9.25 38.65 -29.32
CA GLY A 31 9.55 39.74 -28.39
C GLY A 31 10.36 40.84 -29.04
N TRP A 32 11.41 40.50 -29.77
CA TRP A 32 12.21 41.45 -30.55
C TRP A 32 11.35 42.18 -31.60
N ARG A 33 10.50 41.44 -32.32
CA ARG A 33 9.61 42.02 -33.34
C ARG A 33 8.56 42.96 -32.74
N LEU A 34 8.00 42.61 -31.58
CA LEU A 34 7.08 43.46 -30.80
C LEU A 34 7.76 44.74 -30.32
N TRP A 35 8.97 44.60 -29.78
CA TRP A 35 9.78 45.72 -29.32
C TRP A 35 10.16 46.69 -30.45
N GLN A 36 10.53 46.18 -31.63
CA GLN A 36 10.84 47.02 -32.78
C GLN A 36 9.63 47.85 -33.28
N ALA A 37 8.42 47.29 -33.27
CA ALA A 37 7.24 48.10 -33.59
C ALA A 37 6.93 49.15 -32.54
N ARG A 38 7.14 48.83 -31.25
CA ARG A 38 6.99 49.83 -30.19
C ARG A 38 8.00 50.97 -30.33
N ARG A 39 9.15 50.72 -30.98
CA ARG A 39 10.18 51.71 -31.33
C ARG A 39 9.98 52.39 -32.68
N GLY A 40 8.87 52.12 -33.38
CA GLY A 40 8.54 52.75 -34.67
C GLY A 40 9.45 52.36 -35.84
N GLN A 41 10.27 51.31 -35.72
CA GLN A 41 11.11 50.86 -36.82
C GLN A 41 10.30 50.04 -37.85
N PRO A 42 10.57 50.19 -39.17
CA PRO A 42 9.87 49.45 -40.21
C PRO A 42 10.13 47.94 -40.06
N ARG A 43 9.04 47.17 -39.92
CA ARG A 43 9.08 45.71 -39.86
C ARG A 43 9.20 45.13 -41.27
N PRO A 44 10.17 44.25 -41.57
CA PRO A 44 10.12 43.48 -42.79
C PRO A 44 8.88 42.55 -42.76
N PRO A 45 8.04 42.53 -43.81
CA PRO A 45 6.88 41.64 -43.87
C PRO A 45 7.34 40.19 -43.85
N LEU A 46 6.64 39.34 -43.08
CA LEU A 46 6.89 37.91 -43.09
C LEU A 46 6.53 37.34 -44.45
N ARG A 47 7.42 36.54 -45.04
CA ARG A 47 7.04 35.68 -46.15
C ARG A 47 6.09 34.59 -45.63
N ILE A 48 5.10 34.20 -46.43
CA ILE A 48 4.08 33.20 -46.04
C ILE A 48 4.72 31.93 -45.48
N TRP A 49 5.81 31.44 -46.08
CA TRP A 49 6.56 30.28 -45.58
C TRP A 49 7.17 30.44 -44.19
N GLN A 50 7.69 31.63 -43.86
CA GLN A 50 8.24 31.90 -42.51
C GLN A 50 7.12 31.92 -41.47
N TRP A 51 5.93 32.40 -41.84
CA TRP A 51 4.77 32.37 -40.97
C TRP A 51 4.27 30.93 -40.74
N LEU A 52 4.17 30.13 -41.81
CA LEU A 52 3.82 28.70 -41.72
C LEU A 52 4.80 27.92 -40.85
N LEU A 53 6.10 28.14 -41.01
CA LEU A 53 7.13 27.48 -40.19
C LEU A 53 7.02 27.87 -38.71
N ALA A 54 6.79 29.15 -38.42
CA ALA A 54 6.61 29.62 -37.05
C ALA A 54 5.37 29.01 -36.37
N VAL A 55 4.28 28.85 -37.13
CA VAL A 55 3.06 28.16 -36.65
C VAL A 55 3.31 26.67 -36.44
N LEU A 56 4.03 26.01 -37.36
CA LEU A 56 4.34 24.59 -37.20
C LEU A 56 5.24 24.35 -35.97
N LEU A 57 6.24 25.20 -35.76
CA LEU A 57 7.15 25.13 -34.61
C LEU A 57 6.46 25.44 -33.28
N SER A 58 5.39 26.26 -33.27
CA SER A 58 4.66 26.56 -32.04
C SER A 58 3.78 25.40 -31.55
N ILE A 59 3.42 24.45 -32.43
CA ILE A 59 2.64 23.27 -32.04
C ILE A 59 3.41 22.42 -31.03
N LEU A 60 4.72 22.24 -31.21
CA LEU A 60 5.56 21.41 -30.36
C LEU A 60 5.54 21.82 -28.87
N PRO A 61 5.83 23.08 -28.48
CA PRO A 61 5.77 23.49 -27.08
C PRO A 61 4.34 23.51 -26.53
N ILE A 62 3.34 23.86 -27.34
CA ILE A 62 1.93 23.87 -26.89
C ILE A 62 1.46 22.44 -26.58
N SER A 63 1.72 21.48 -27.47
CA SER A 63 1.35 20.08 -27.25
C SER A 63 2.11 19.47 -26.07
N THR A 64 3.38 19.84 -25.89
CA THR A 64 4.20 19.41 -24.74
C THR A 64 3.61 19.93 -23.42
N LEU A 65 3.23 21.21 -23.35
CA LEU A 65 2.60 21.79 -22.15
C LEU A 65 1.25 21.16 -21.83
N LEU A 66 0.41 20.95 -22.85
CA LEU A 66 -0.87 20.26 -22.68
C LEU A 66 -0.68 18.83 -22.16
N GLY A 67 0.31 18.10 -22.69
CA GLY A 67 0.65 16.77 -22.23
C GLY A 67 1.08 16.75 -20.76
N LEU A 68 1.95 17.66 -20.35
CA LEU A 68 2.39 17.79 -18.95
C LEU A 68 1.23 18.13 -18.02
N ALA A 69 0.36 19.07 -18.42
CA ALA A 69 -0.82 19.43 -17.64
C ALA A 69 -1.78 18.25 -17.47
N GLN A 70 -2.00 17.48 -18.54
CA GLN A 70 -2.84 16.28 -18.48
C GLN A 70 -2.23 15.18 -17.59
N MET A 71 -0.90 14.98 -17.66
CA MET A 71 -0.20 14.05 -16.77
C MET A 71 -0.35 14.45 -15.31
N ALA A 72 -0.05 15.72 -14.97
CA ALA A 72 -0.20 16.22 -13.60
C ALA A 72 -1.64 16.13 -13.07
N TRP A 73 -2.63 16.37 -13.95
CA TRP A 73 -4.04 16.24 -13.59
C TRP A 73 -4.43 14.79 -13.30
N ASN A 74 -3.99 13.85 -14.14
CA ASN A 74 -4.27 12.43 -13.97
C ASN A 74 -3.58 11.87 -12.73
N ASP A 75 -2.33 12.27 -12.50
CA ASP A 75 -1.55 11.90 -11.32
C ASP A 75 -2.26 12.36 -10.04
N HIS A 76 -2.69 13.62 -9.98
CA HIS A 76 -3.43 14.13 -8.84
C HIS A 76 -4.76 13.39 -8.60
N ARG A 77 -5.51 13.07 -9.66
CA ARG A 77 -6.73 12.24 -9.59
C ARG A 77 -6.43 10.83 -9.08
N GLN A 78 -5.32 10.25 -9.51
CA GLN A 78 -4.90 8.91 -9.13
C GLN A 78 -4.46 8.87 -7.66
N GLU A 79 -3.71 9.86 -7.18
CA GLU A 79 -3.35 10.00 -5.76
C GLU A 79 -4.60 10.07 -4.86
N GLN A 80 -5.61 10.84 -5.28
CA GLN A 80 -6.88 10.92 -4.55
C GLN A 80 -7.57 9.55 -4.50
N GLN A 81 -7.65 8.84 -5.62
CA GLN A 81 -8.25 7.50 -5.67
C GLN A 81 -7.50 6.49 -4.82
N LEU A 82 -6.17 6.50 -4.85
CA LEU A 82 -5.33 5.64 -4.03
C LEU A 82 -5.51 5.94 -2.54
N THR A 83 -5.56 7.21 -2.16
CA THR A 83 -5.78 7.62 -0.76
C THR A 83 -7.14 7.14 -0.23
N GLU A 84 -8.21 7.30 -1.02
CA GLU A 84 -9.53 6.80 -0.66
C GLU A 84 -9.54 5.27 -0.56
N GLN A 85 -8.87 4.58 -1.49
CA GLN A 85 -8.68 3.13 -1.42
C GLN A 85 -7.90 2.70 -0.17
N GLU A 86 -6.81 3.39 0.17
CA GLU A 86 -6.00 3.11 1.36
C GLU A 86 -6.77 3.34 2.67
N ARG A 87 -7.72 4.27 2.71
CA ARG A 87 -8.62 4.48 3.85
C ARG A 87 -9.62 3.35 4.04
N LEU A 88 -10.02 2.71 2.95
CA LEU A 88 -10.91 1.56 3.01
C LEU A 88 -10.15 0.30 3.43
N THR A 89 -8.90 0.13 2.99
CA THR A 89 -8.11 -1.08 3.27
C THR A 89 -7.34 -1.03 4.59
N HIS A 90 -7.00 0.15 5.11
CA HIS A 90 -6.33 0.34 6.39
C HIS A 90 -7.24 1.08 7.37
N LEU A 91 -7.63 0.43 8.46
CA LEU A 91 -8.55 0.99 9.44
C LEU A 91 -8.14 0.66 10.87
N THR A 92 -8.54 1.53 11.80
CA THR A 92 -8.39 1.27 13.24
C THR A 92 -9.77 1.06 13.83
N LEU A 93 -9.97 -0.04 14.55
CA LEU A 93 -11.25 -0.35 15.15
C LEU A 93 -11.61 0.66 16.25
N ALA A 94 -12.74 1.34 16.11
CA ALA A 94 -13.25 2.23 17.17
C ALA A 94 -13.90 1.46 18.33
N GLN A 95 -14.43 0.27 18.05
CA GLN A 95 -15.15 -0.57 19.00
C GLN A 95 -14.78 -2.05 18.77
N PRO A 96 -14.93 -2.92 19.78
CA PRO A 96 -14.60 -4.32 19.62
C PRO A 96 -15.51 -5.01 18.59
N VAL A 97 -14.93 -5.91 17.79
CA VAL A 97 -15.64 -6.66 16.74
C VAL A 97 -15.35 -8.14 16.86
N VAL A 98 -16.41 -8.96 16.87
CA VAL A 98 -16.29 -10.42 16.85
C VAL A 98 -16.03 -10.89 15.42
N TRP A 99 -15.01 -11.72 15.23
CA TRP A 99 -14.60 -12.26 13.93
C TRP A 99 -14.30 -13.76 14.03
N GLY A 100 -15.34 -14.59 13.90
CA GLY A 100 -15.25 -16.02 14.21
C GLY A 100 -15.20 -16.25 15.72
N ASP A 101 -14.21 -17.01 16.17
CA ASP A 101 -13.98 -17.33 17.59
C ASP A 101 -13.21 -16.23 18.34
N ILE A 102 -12.77 -15.18 17.65
CA ILE A 102 -11.91 -14.13 18.21
C ILE A 102 -12.65 -12.81 18.31
N THR A 103 -12.36 -12.04 19.37
CA THR A 103 -12.85 -10.67 19.51
C THR A 103 -11.69 -9.70 19.30
N LEU A 104 -11.74 -8.94 18.22
CA LEU A 104 -10.78 -7.88 17.94
C LEU A 104 -11.09 -6.69 18.85
N PRO A 105 -10.19 -6.27 19.75
CA PRO A 105 -10.45 -5.15 20.64
C PRO A 105 -10.45 -3.81 19.90
N ALA A 106 -11.10 -2.81 20.50
CA ALA A 106 -10.99 -1.42 20.06
C ALA A 106 -9.51 -0.97 20.10
N GLY A 107 -9.09 -0.19 19.11
CA GLY A 107 -7.71 0.22 18.89
C GLY A 107 -6.90 -0.73 18.01
N SER A 108 -7.43 -1.89 17.61
CA SER A 108 -6.73 -2.78 16.68
C SER A 108 -6.58 -2.14 15.29
N HIS A 109 -5.37 -2.19 14.74
CA HIS A 109 -5.09 -1.74 13.39
C HIS A 109 -5.25 -2.91 12.43
N ILE A 110 -5.96 -2.69 11.34
CA ILE A 110 -6.39 -3.72 10.42
C ILE A 110 -5.98 -3.35 9.00
N GLN A 111 -5.42 -4.33 8.30
CA GLN A 111 -5.30 -4.35 6.85
C GLN A 111 -6.24 -5.39 6.26
N ARG A 112 -6.97 -5.01 5.22
CA ARG A 112 -7.91 -5.87 4.50
C ARG A 112 -7.89 -5.60 3.00
N ASP A 113 -8.45 -6.55 2.25
CA ASP A 113 -8.81 -6.36 0.84
C ASP A 113 -9.85 -5.24 0.67
N MET A 114 -9.97 -4.73 -0.56
CA MET A 114 -11.04 -3.82 -0.91
C MET A 114 -12.41 -4.49 -0.65
N PRO A 115 -13.32 -3.86 0.12
CA PRO A 115 -14.67 -4.39 0.28
C PRO A 115 -15.38 -4.48 -1.07
N GLU A 116 -15.99 -5.62 -1.36
CA GLU A 116 -16.77 -5.83 -2.59
C GLU A 116 -18.17 -5.19 -2.53
N GLY A 117 -18.55 -4.66 -1.35
CA GLY A 117 -19.81 -3.95 -1.12
C GLY A 117 -19.60 -2.60 -0.41
N GLY A 118 -20.25 -2.41 0.73
CA GLY A 118 -20.04 -1.25 1.59
C GLY A 118 -18.79 -1.39 2.47
N ALA A 119 -18.23 -0.26 2.90
CA ALA A 119 -17.14 -0.23 3.87
C ALA A 119 -17.56 -0.78 5.24
N GLU A 120 -18.85 -0.63 5.56
CA GLU A 120 -19.48 -1.03 6.80
C GLU A 120 -20.63 -2.02 6.52
N ARG A 121 -20.87 -2.90 7.48
CA ARG A 121 -22.02 -3.80 7.53
C ARG A 121 -23.26 -3.04 8.00
N ALA A 122 -24.42 -3.68 7.91
CA ALA A 122 -25.71 -3.08 8.26
C ALA A 122 -25.82 -2.63 9.73
N ASP A 123 -24.96 -3.15 10.61
CA ASP A 123 -24.83 -2.79 12.02
C ASP A 123 -23.84 -1.63 12.28
N GLY A 124 -23.30 -1.00 11.22
CA GLY A 124 -22.36 0.12 11.32
C GLY A 124 -20.93 -0.30 11.70
N LEU A 125 -20.66 -1.60 11.77
CA LEU A 125 -19.32 -2.13 11.99
C LEU A 125 -18.56 -2.30 10.67
N PRO A 126 -17.23 -2.16 10.65
CA PRO A 126 -16.47 -2.36 9.42
C PRO A 126 -16.65 -3.77 8.88
N ASP A 127 -16.69 -3.90 7.56
CA ASP A 127 -16.72 -5.20 6.89
C ASP A 127 -15.32 -5.83 6.91
N LEU A 128 -15.17 -6.89 7.70
CA LEU A 128 -13.90 -7.62 7.86
C LEU A 128 -13.80 -8.84 6.93
N ARG A 129 -14.68 -8.96 5.93
CA ARG A 129 -14.47 -9.92 4.85
C ARG A 129 -13.23 -9.51 4.06
N GLY A 130 -12.31 -10.46 3.84
CA GLY A 130 -11.01 -10.16 3.25
C GLY A 130 -10.03 -9.49 4.21
N LEU A 131 -10.23 -9.64 5.53
CA LEU A 131 -9.19 -9.35 6.51
C LEU A 131 -7.89 -10.02 6.08
N GLN A 132 -6.78 -9.30 6.14
CA GLN A 132 -5.45 -9.82 5.83
C GLN A 132 -4.57 -9.83 7.07
N GLU A 133 -4.49 -8.72 7.79
CA GLU A 133 -3.59 -8.57 8.92
C GLU A 133 -4.20 -7.71 10.02
N VAL A 134 -3.85 -8.02 11.26
CA VAL A 134 -4.29 -7.30 12.45
C VAL A 134 -3.10 -7.11 13.38
N ARG A 135 -2.89 -5.87 13.82
CA ARG A 135 -2.03 -5.52 14.93
C ARG A 135 -2.90 -5.14 16.12
N PHE A 136 -2.75 -5.84 17.24
CA PHE A 136 -3.52 -5.55 18.45
C PHE A 136 -2.87 -4.41 19.25
N PRO A 137 -3.68 -3.59 19.97
CA PRO A 137 -3.15 -2.51 20.81
C PRO A 137 -2.48 -3.03 22.10
N HIS A 138 -2.85 -4.23 22.52
CA HIS A 138 -2.28 -4.99 23.63
C HIS A 138 -2.38 -6.48 23.29
N PRO A 139 -1.62 -7.37 23.96
CA PRO A 139 -1.77 -8.81 23.77
C PRO A 139 -3.22 -9.27 23.91
N VAL A 140 -3.68 -10.13 23.00
CA VAL A 140 -5.03 -10.68 22.97
C VAL A 140 -4.96 -12.21 23.09
N PRO A 141 -5.81 -12.85 23.90
CA PRO A 141 -5.84 -14.30 24.01
C PRO A 141 -6.58 -14.91 22.81
N LEU A 142 -5.97 -15.94 22.21
CA LEU A 142 -6.52 -16.84 21.21
C LEU A 142 -6.51 -18.26 21.77
N GLY A 143 -7.58 -18.63 22.47
CA GLY A 143 -7.58 -19.84 23.29
C GLY A 143 -6.59 -19.68 24.45
N GLU A 144 -5.58 -20.54 24.51
CA GLU A 144 -4.52 -20.52 25.53
C GLU A 144 -3.27 -19.73 25.11
N ILE A 145 -3.27 -19.16 23.89
CA ILE A 145 -2.12 -18.48 23.30
C ILE A 145 -2.32 -16.97 23.34
N TRP A 146 -1.32 -16.22 23.80
CA TRP A 146 -1.33 -14.76 23.73
C TRP A 146 -0.64 -14.27 22.48
N VAL A 147 -1.33 -13.43 21.71
CA VAL A 147 -0.83 -12.92 20.44
C VAL A 147 -0.83 -11.40 20.38
N ASN A 148 0.12 -10.92 19.61
CA ASN A 148 0.48 -9.52 19.47
C ASN A 148 0.05 -8.99 18.10
N ALA A 149 0.02 -9.87 17.10
CA ALA A 149 -0.52 -9.65 15.77
C ALA A 149 -0.98 -10.97 15.13
N LEU A 150 -1.81 -10.85 14.10
CA LEU A 150 -2.39 -11.96 13.33
C LEU A 150 -2.31 -11.61 11.84
N SER A 151 -1.87 -12.54 11.00
CA SER A 151 -1.99 -12.47 9.54
C SER A 151 -2.73 -13.70 9.02
N VAL A 152 -3.56 -13.49 8.00
CA VAL A 152 -4.48 -14.47 7.41
C VAL A 152 -4.51 -14.40 5.88
N TYR A 153 -3.59 -13.65 5.26
CA TYR A 153 -3.57 -13.37 3.82
C TYR A 153 -3.44 -14.62 2.93
N ASN A 154 -2.64 -15.60 3.35
CA ASN A 154 -2.48 -16.91 2.66
C ASN A 154 -2.62 -18.10 3.61
N GLN A 155 -2.21 -17.90 4.85
CA GLN A 155 -2.18 -18.88 5.94
C GLN A 155 -2.37 -18.11 7.25
N VAL A 156 -2.79 -18.79 8.30
CA VAL A 156 -2.89 -18.16 9.61
C VAL A 156 -1.50 -18.11 10.23
N LEU A 157 -1.02 -16.90 10.47
CA LEU A 157 0.26 -16.60 11.11
C LEU A 157 0.00 -15.78 12.38
N LEU A 158 0.53 -16.24 13.50
CA LEU A 158 0.38 -15.60 14.80
C LEU A 158 1.74 -15.09 15.29
N GLU A 159 1.80 -13.83 15.67
CA GLU A 159 2.95 -13.27 16.38
C GLU A 159 2.73 -13.45 17.89
N LEU A 160 3.55 -14.28 18.54
CA LEU A 160 3.38 -14.59 19.95
C LEU A 160 3.76 -13.43 20.86
N ALA A 161 2.89 -13.11 21.81
CA ALA A 161 3.20 -12.18 22.89
C ALA A 161 3.96 -12.86 24.04
N GLU A 162 3.64 -14.14 24.29
CA GLU A 162 4.22 -14.94 25.38
C GLU A 162 4.74 -16.28 24.85
N PRO A 163 5.75 -16.89 25.50
CA PRO A 163 6.23 -18.20 25.10
C PRO A 163 5.15 -19.28 25.31
N TYR A 164 4.96 -20.14 24.31
CA TYR A 164 3.95 -21.20 24.35
C TYR A 164 4.50 -22.52 23.77
N GLY A 165 4.01 -23.65 24.31
CA GLY A 165 4.38 -24.99 23.85
C GLY A 165 3.31 -25.59 22.94
N PHE A 166 3.68 -25.88 21.69
CA PHE A 166 2.79 -26.50 20.71
C PHE A 166 3.10 -27.98 20.56
N THR A 167 2.06 -28.80 20.36
CA THR A 167 2.24 -30.21 20.00
C THR A 167 2.23 -30.33 18.48
N ALA A 168 3.39 -30.64 17.90
CA ALA A 168 3.52 -30.83 16.45
C ALA A 168 2.82 -32.13 16.00
N PRO A 169 2.49 -32.27 14.69
CA PRO A 169 1.93 -33.51 14.14
C PRO A 169 2.81 -34.76 14.39
N SER A 170 4.12 -34.56 14.55
CA SER A 170 5.09 -35.59 14.94
C SER A 170 5.01 -36.01 16.42
N GLN A 171 4.04 -35.48 17.18
CA GLN A 171 3.88 -35.63 18.64
C GLN A 171 5.03 -35.07 19.48
N GLN A 172 5.89 -34.24 18.90
CA GLN A 172 6.92 -33.53 19.64
C GLN A 172 6.37 -32.20 20.14
N THR A 173 6.66 -31.85 21.39
CA THR A 173 6.34 -30.52 21.93
C THR A 173 7.41 -29.53 21.50
N ILE A 174 7.02 -28.52 20.73
CA ILE A 174 7.88 -27.43 20.27
C ILE A 174 7.57 -26.19 21.11
N ARG A 175 8.58 -25.64 21.78
CA ARG A 175 8.44 -24.41 22.56
C ARG A 175 8.81 -23.20 21.72
N CYS A 176 7.86 -22.31 21.52
CA CYS A 176 8.04 -21.04 20.85
C CYS A 176 8.28 -19.93 21.88
N ALA A 177 9.23 -19.04 21.60
CA ALA A 177 9.49 -17.86 22.42
C ALA A 177 8.50 -16.73 22.07
N ALA A 178 8.40 -15.72 22.94
CA ALA A 178 7.74 -14.47 22.60
C ALA A 178 8.43 -13.82 21.38
N GLY A 179 7.65 -13.25 20.47
CA GLY A 179 8.13 -12.66 19.22
C GLY A 179 8.35 -13.65 18.08
N ASN A 180 8.29 -14.96 18.34
CA ASN A 180 8.27 -15.94 17.26
C ASN A 180 6.94 -15.91 16.51
N MET A 181 7.01 -16.24 15.22
CA MET A 181 5.84 -16.50 14.40
C MET A 181 5.43 -17.96 14.49
N VAL A 182 4.14 -18.19 14.67
CA VAL A 182 3.51 -19.50 14.60
C VAL A 182 2.65 -19.57 13.37
N GLN A 183 3.00 -20.46 12.46
CA GLN A 183 2.23 -20.77 11.26
C GLN A 183 1.28 -21.92 11.56
N LEU A 184 0.02 -21.72 11.21
CA LEU A 184 -1.02 -22.73 11.29
C LEU A 184 -1.46 -23.12 9.88
N ALA A 185 -1.58 -24.42 9.66
CA ALA A 185 -2.16 -24.99 8.44
C ALA A 185 -3.65 -25.26 8.66
N ALA A 186 -4.44 -25.11 7.59
CA ALA A 186 -5.85 -25.49 7.64
C ALA A 186 -5.99 -27.00 7.82
N SER A 187 -7.02 -27.42 8.55
CA SER A 187 -7.45 -28.81 8.62
C SER A 187 -8.00 -29.29 7.25
N GLU A 188 -8.34 -30.57 7.11
CA GLU A 188 -8.82 -31.11 5.83
C GLU A 188 -10.14 -30.45 5.35
N GLN A 189 -10.96 -29.93 6.26
CA GLN A 189 -12.25 -29.29 5.96
C GLN A 189 -12.51 -28.04 6.84
N PRO A 190 -11.82 -26.93 6.58
CA PRO A 190 -11.98 -25.69 7.34
C PRO A 190 -13.34 -25.05 7.04
N ARG A 191 -14.13 -24.80 8.09
CA ARG A 191 -15.41 -24.07 8.04
C ARG A 191 -15.20 -22.56 7.97
N SER A 192 -14.02 -22.09 8.35
CA SER A 192 -13.64 -20.68 8.35
C SER A 192 -13.53 -20.06 6.95
N PHE A 193 -13.37 -20.86 5.88
CA PHE A 193 -13.33 -20.32 4.52
C PHE A 193 -14.72 -20.08 3.95
N ASP A 194 -14.86 -18.96 3.25
CA ASP A 194 -16.00 -18.74 2.37
C ASP A 194 -15.88 -19.64 1.13
N ALA A 195 -16.79 -20.61 1.02
CA ALA A 195 -16.84 -21.55 -0.10
C ALA A 195 -17.32 -20.91 -1.42
N THR A 196 -17.84 -19.68 -1.38
CA THR A 196 -18.43 -19.00 -2.55
C THR A 196 -17.46 -18.06 -3.27
N VAL A 197 -16.29 -17.77 -2.68
CA VAL A 197 -15.34 -16.78 -3.19
C VAL A 197 -14.04 -17.47 -3.62
N PHE A 198 -13.52 -17.09 -4.80
CA PHE A 198 -12.20 -17.51 -5.29
C PHE A 198 -11.32 -16.28 -5.56
N PRO A 199 -10.10 -16.18 -4.98
CA PRO A 199 -9.49 -17.13 -4.05
C PRO A 199 -10.27 -17.24 -2.73
N LYS A 200 -10.19 -18.41 -2.05
CA LYS A 200 -10.89 -18.65 -0.79
C LYS A 200 -10.45 -17.61 0.25
N ARG A 201 -11.41 -16.92 0.88
CA ARG A 201 -11.16 -15.93 1.93
C ARG A 201 -11.69 -16.41 3.27
N LEU A 202 -11.04 -15.98 4.35
CA LEU A 202 -11.52 -16.25 5.69
C LEU A 202 -12.69 -15.33 6.04
N ASN A 203 -13.76 -15.93 6.55
CA ASN A 203 -14.95 -15.23 7.04
C ASN A 203 -15.08 -15.42 8.56
N GLY A 204 -14.00 -15.06 9.27
CA GLY A 204 -13.81 -15.36 10.69
C GLY A 204 -12.72 -16.39 10.91
N LEU A 205 -12.04 -16.31 12.07
CA LEU A 205 -11.09 -17.33 12.49
C LEU A 205 -11.80 -18.34 13.39
N VAL A 206 -11.86 -19.61 12.99
CA VAL A 206 -12.35 -20.71 13.84
C VAL A 206 -11.15 -21.55 14.23
N LEU A 207 -10.65 -21.43 15.47
CA LEU A 207 -9.34 -21.99 15.86
C LEU A 207 -9.26 -23.51 15.68
N ALA A 208 -10.38 -24.22 15.86
CA ALA A 208 -10.46 -25.67 15.68
C ALA A 208 -10.20 -26.13 14.24
N ASP A 209 -10.29 -25.23 13.27
CA ASP A 209 -10.03 -25.53 11.86
C ASP A 209 -8.53 -25.41 11.50
N TRP A 210 -7.67 -25.07 12.46
CA TRP A 210 -6.25 -24.79 12.24
C TRP A 210 -5.37 -25.68 13.12
N VAL A 211 -4.30 -26.20 12.54
CA VAL A 211 -3.35 -27.08 13.21
C VAL A 211 -1.96 -26.46 13.15
N PHE A 212 -1.19 -26.61 14.23
CA PHE A 212 0.19 -26.18 14.28
C PHE A 212 1.01 -26.82 13.15
N ASP A 213 1.73 -25.99 12.41
CA ASP A 213 2.63 -26.41 11.32
C ASP A 213 4.08 -26.10 11.67
N ALA A 214 4.39 -24.83 11.89
CA ALA A 214 5.76 -24.37 12.11
C ALA A 214 5.86 -23.19 13.10
N CYS A 215 7.06 -23.06 13.67
CA CYS A 215 7.42 -21.96 14.54
C CYS A 215 8.81 -21.43 14.14
N PHE A 216 8.92 -20.14 13.86
CA PHE A 216 10.15 -19.56 13.32
C PHE A 216 10.32 -18.09 13.72
N ILE A 217 11.55 -17.59 13.57
CA ILE A 217 11.92 -16.20 13.84
C ILE A 217 11.90 -15.45 12.50
N THR A 218 11.17 -14.34 12.44
CA THR A 218 11.14 -13.42 11.29
C THR A 218 10.78 -12.01 11.77
N SER A 219 10.75 -11.04 10.86
CA SER A 219 10.24 -9.69 11.16
C SER A 219 8.80 -9.74 11.70
N PRO A 220 8.46 -8.88 12.69
CA PRO A 220 7.09 -8.73 13.19
C PRO A 220 6.08 -8.44 12.07
N ILE A 221 4.81 -8.70 12.35
CA ILE A 221 3.73 -8.38 11.42
C ILE A 221 3.53 -6.87 11.44
N SER A 222 3.92 -6.22 10.34
CA SER A 222 3.89 -4.77 10.18
C SER A 222 2.56 -4.33 9.57
N VAL A 223 1.71 -3.66 10.35
CA VAL A 223 0.42 -3.14 9.88
C VAL A 223 0.47 -1.62 9.83
N ARG A 224 -0.04 -1.03 8.74
CA ARG A 224 -0.16 0.44 8.63
C ARG A 224 -1.53 0.93 9.12
N HIS A 225 -1.56 2.13 9.66
CA HIS A 225 -2.79 2.79 10.08
C HIS A 225 -2.74 4.30 9.86
N TRP A 226 -3.92 4.90 9.78
CA TRP A 226 -4.05 6.34 9.60
C TRP A 226 -3.88 7.08 10.92
N GLN A 227 -2.92 8.02 10.94
CA GLN A 227 -2.74 9.00 12.00
C GLN A 227 -2.53 10.38 11.36
N ASP A 228 -3.29 11.38 11.80
CA ASP A 228 -3.17 12.77 11.33
C ASP A 228 -3.17 12.94 9.80
N GLY A 229 -4.00 12.15 9.12
CA GLY A 229 -4.12 12.19 7.65
C GLY A 229 -2.94 11.59 6.90
N ARG A 230 -2.09 10.80 7.58
CA ARG A 230 -0.99 10.04 6.96
C ARG A 230 -1.04 8.58 7.38
N LEU A 231 -0.61 7.71 6.48
CA LEU A 231 -0.55 6.27 6.73
C LEU A 231 0.83 5.92 7.31
N ILE A 232 0.90 5.56 8.58
CA ILE A 232 2.12 5.24 9.33
C ILE A 232 2.15 3.76 9.77
N TRP A 233 3.32 3.26 10.14
CA TRP A 233 3.46 1.92 10.70
C TRP A 233 3.00 1.88 12.17
N ALA A 234 2.23 0.87 12.53
CA ALA A 234 1.90 0.59 13.93
C ALA A 234 3.17 0.24 14.72
N ALA A 235 3.16 0.54 16.01
CA ALA A 235 4.30 0.22 16.88
C ALA A 235 4.48 -1.29 17.01
N GLU A 236 5.69 -1.76 16.78
CA GLU A 236 6.08 -3.15 17.01
C GLU A 236 6.66 -3.29 18.43
N PRO A 237 6.27 -4.35 19.17
CA PRO A 237 6.87 -4.65 20.46
C PRO A 237 8.35 -4.99 20.31
N ILE A 238 9.16 -4.55 21.26
CA ILE A 238 10.58 -4.88 21.32
C ILE A 238 10.71 -6.24 22.01
N TYR A 239 11.13 -7.24 21.25
CA TYR A 239 11.46 -8.56 21.78
C TYR A 239 12.95 -8.61 22.12
N GLU A 240 13.28 -9.14 23.31
CA GLU A 240 14.67 -9.49 23.61
C GLU A 240 15.08 -10.63 22.67
N SER A 241 16.09 -10.40 21.83
CA SER A 241 16.58 -11.43 20.94
C SER A 241 17.22 -12.56 21.75
N ALA A 242 16.86 -13.80 21.45
CA ALA A 242 17.46 -15.01 22.04
C ALA A 242 18.99 -15.12 21.81
N GLU A 243 19.60 -14.19 21.05
CA GLU A 243 21.04 -14.06 20.91
C GLU A 243 21.73 -13.50 22.17
N SER A 244 21.01 -12.79 23.04
CA SER A 244 21.60 -12.27 24.29
C SER A 244 21.90 -13.38 25.31
N GLU A 245 21.08 -14.43 25.37
CA GLU A 245 21.28 -15.52 26.34
C GLU A 245 22.49 -16.42 26.02
N ARG A 246 22.99 -16.43 24.78
CA ARG A 246 24.22 -17.18 24.44
C ARG A 246 25.52 -16.46 24.82
N SER A 247 25.49 -15.15 25.08
CA SER A 247 26.70 -14.40 25.46
C SER A 247 26.92 -14.30 26.97
N GLY A 248 25.96 -14.77 27.79
CA GLY A 248 26.05 -14.74 29.26
C GLY A 248 26.53 -16.05 29.91
N ALA A 249 26.86 -17.06 29.10
CA ALA A 249 27.31 -18.38 29.55
C ALA A 249 28.73 -18.72 29.03
N GLN A 250 29.69 -17.83 29.27
CA GLN A 250 31.12 -18.13 29.24
C GLN A 250 31.79 -17.69 30.54
#